data_AF-A0A2V9K8T0-F1
#
_entry.id   AF-A0A2V9K8T0-F1
#
_cell.length_a   1.000
_cell.length_b   1.000
_cell.length_c   1.000
_cell.angle_alpha   90.00
_cell.angle_beta   90.00
_cell.angle_gamma   90.00
#
_symmetry.space_group_name_H-M   'P 1'
#
loop_
_entity.id
_entity.type
_entity.pdbx_description
1 polymer ?
#
loop_
_entity_poly.entity_id
_entity_poly.type
_entity_poly.pdbx_seq_one_letter_code
_entity_poly.pdbx_strand_id
1 'polypeptide(L)'
;MFFRYCSRMGATASAFGARRLALASACLCVCAAAGNPQDINVASPDGRVQFRLSRTEANLEYSVAFRDKPVIETSALGIIVDKENLSRGV
;
A
#
# COMPACT_ATOMS: atom_id res chain seq x y z
N MET A 1 -15.16 48.39 -40.39
CA MET A 1 -16.63 48.46 -40.43
C MET A 1 -17.12 47.47 -39.36
N PHE A 2 -17.35 47.90 -38.10
CA PHE A 2 -18.66 48.33 -37.54
C PHE A 2 -19.76 47.27 -37.83
N PHE A 3 -20.49 46.64 -36.90
CA PHE A 3 -20.98 47.00 -35.56
C PHE A 3 -21.46 45.73 -34.79
N ARG A 4 -21.32 45.75 -33.46
CA ARG A 4 -22.10 45.11 -32.37
C ARG A 4 -23.09 43.96 -32.66
N TYR A 5 -23.06 42.94 -31.81
CA TYR A 5 -24.22 42.63 -30.95
C TYR A 5 -23.79 42.11 -29.57
N CYS A 6 -24.19 42.85 -28.54
CA CYS A 6 -24.22 42.43 -27.15
C CYS A 6 -25.44 41.52 -26.95
N SER A 7 -25.25 40.32 -26.41
CA SER A 7 -26.29 39.67 -25.63
C SER A 7 -25.72 39.28 -24.28
N ARG A 8 -26.10 40.10 -23.31
CA ARG A 8 -25.95 39.97 -21.87
C ARG A 8 -26.98 38.94 -21.38
N MET A 9 -26.53 37.83 -20.82
CA MET A 9 -27.34 36.95 -19.97
C MET A 9 -26.33 36.24 -19.06
N GLY A 10 -26.04 36.77 -17.88
CA GLY A 10 -26.86 36.52 -16.71
C GLY A 10 -26.09 35.54 -15.82
N ALA A 11 -25.28 36.10 -14.92
CA ALA A 11 -24.64 35.36 -13.85
C ALA A 11 -25.69 34.65 -12.99
N THR A 12 -25.37 33.42 -12.56
CA THR A 12 -25.43 32.90 -11.19
C THR A 12 -25.83 31.42 -11.21
N ALA A 13 -24.87 30.51 -11.06
CA ALA A 13 -25.10 29.26 -10.35
C ALA A 13 -23.77 28.57 -10.03
N SER A 14 -23.44 28.60 -8.73
CA SER A 14 -22.71 27.54 -8.05
C SER A 14 -21.23 27.33 -8.40
N ALA A 15 -20.39 28.28 -7.97
CA ALA A 15 -18.98 28.04 -7.67
C ALA A 15 -18.76 27.17 -6.38
N PHE A 16 -19.78 26.42 -5.93
CA PHE A 16 -19.73 25.62 -4.70
C PHE A 16 -19.60 24.11 -4.93
N GLY A 17 -19.72 23.63 -6.18
CA GLY A 17 -19.68 22.19 -6.49
C GLY A 17 -18.28 21.59 -6.62
N ALA A 18 -17.34 22.31 -7.25
CA ALA A 18 -16.04 21.73 -7.63
C ALA A 18 -15.08 21.49 -6.46
N ARG A 19 -15.15 22.31 -5.40
CA ARG A 19 -14.27 22.18 -4.22
C ARG A 19 -14.63 20.99 -3.31
N ARG A 20 -15.91 20.59 -3.27
CA ARG A 20 -16.37 19.45 -2.46
C ARG A 20 -16.02 18.11 -3.11
N LEU A 21 -15.99 18.06 -4.44
CA LEU A 21 -15.58 16.87 -5.20
C LEU A 21 -14.06 16.59 -5.11
N ALA A 22 -13.23 17.63 -5.08
CA ALA A 22 -11.78 17.46 -4.93
C ALA A 22 -11.39 16.89 -3.54
N LEU A 23 -12.10 17.30 -2.48
CA LEU A 23 -11.83 16.83 -1.12
C LEU A 23 -12.25 15.37 -0.90
N ALA A 24 -13.32 14.92 -1.56
CA ALA A 24 -13.78 13.53 -1.50
C ALA A 24 -12.80 12.56 -2.18
N SER A 25 -12.15 12.98 -3.27
CA SER A 25 -11.16 12.16 -3.98
C SER A 25 -9.85 11.98 -3.19
N ALA A 26 -9.44 13.02 -2.44
CA ALA A 26 -8.25 12.94 -1.58
C ALA A 26 -8.41 11.98 -0.39
N CYS A 27 -9.64 11.80 0.13
CA CYS A 27 -9.90 10.86 1.23
C CYS A 27 -9.91 9.38 0.79
N LEU A 28 -10.27 9.08 -0.47
CA LEU A 28 -10.29 7.69 -0.94
C LEU A 28 -8.90 7.09 -1.18
N CYS A 29 -7.87 7.92 -1.39
CA CYS A 29 -6.51 7.44 -1.67
C CYS A 29 -5.77 6.92 -0.43
N VAL A 30 -6.22 7.26 0.79
CA VAL A 30 -5.51 6.90 2.03
C VAL A 30 -5.94 5.54 2.59
N CYS A 31 -7.10 5.00 2.20
CA CYS A 31 -7.61 3.74 2.74
C CYS A 31 -7.04 2.48 2.08
N ALA A 32 -6.18 2.59 1.06
CA ALA A 32 -5.59 1.44 0.36
C ALA A 32 -4.40 0.81 1.07
N ALA A 33 -3.88 1.41 2.15
CA ALA A 33 -2.84 0.82 3.00
C ALA A 33 -3.45 -0.09 4.08
N ALA A 34 -4.42 -0.92 3.72
CA ALA A 34 -4.84 -2.04 4.55
C ALA A 34 -3.78 -3.15 4.44
N GLY A 35 -2.65 -2.97 5.14
CA GLY A 35 -1.66 -4.03 5.29
C GLY A 35 -2.25 -5.17 6.12
N ASN A 36 -2.60 -6.28 5.49
CA ASN A 36 -2.72 -7.58 6.14
C ASN A 36 -2.53 -8.67 5.07
N PRO A 37 -1.60 -9.63 5.24
CA PRO A 37 -1.57 -10.56 6.36
C PRO A 37 -0.18 -10.67 7.03
N GLN A 38 -0.05 -10.26 8.29
CA GLN A 38 1.03 -10.67 9.23
C GLN A 38 2.48 -10.64 8.69
N ASP A 39 2.81 -9.75 7.75
CA ASP A 39 4.18 -9.58 7.29
C ASP A 39 5.00 -8.86 8.38
N ILE A 40 6.05 -9.51 8.89
CA ILE A 40 6.98 -8.92 9.84
C ILE A 40 8.20 -8.43 9.06
N ASN A 41 8.49 -7.14 9.18
CA ASN A 41 9.68 -6.53 8.61
C ASN A 41 10.57 -5.99 9.72
N VAL A 42 11.84 -6.39 9.75
CA VAL A 42 12.83 -5.97 10.73
C VAL A 42 14.06 -5.43 10.02
N ALA A 43 14.42 -4.19 10.31
CA ALA A 43 15.65 -3.59 9.80
C ALA A 43 16.76 -3.66 10.87
N SER A 44 18.01 -3.80 10.43
CA SER A 44 19.16 -3.55 11.29
C SER A 44 19.19 -2.09 11.77
N PRO A 45 19.90 -1.79 12.88
CA PRO A 45 19.99 -0.42 13.39
C PRO A 45 20.48 0.63 12.38
N ASP A 46 21.29 0.20 11.41
CA ASP A 46 21.82 1.04 10.34
C ASP A 46 21.00 0.96 9.03
N GLY A 47 19.88 0.24 9.02
CA GLY A 47 18.97 0.08 7.89
C GLY A 47 19.52 -0.72 6.70
N ARG A 48 20.77 -1.21 6.78
CA ARG A 48 21.41 -1.89 5.64
C ARG A 48 20.93 -3.31 5.45
N VAL A 49 20.49 -3.98 6.52
CA VAL A 49 19.93 -5.33 6.46
C VAL A 49 18.43 -5.23 6.68
N GLN A 50 17.66 -5.83 5.79
CA GLN A 50 16.20 -5.91 5.87
C GLN A 50 15.81 -7.38 5.90
N PHE A 51 15.20 -7.81 7.00
CA PHE A 51 14.62 -9.13 7.16
C PHE A 51 13.11 -9.04 6.97
N ARG A 52 12.58 -9.82 6.03
CA ARG A 52 11.14 -9.93 5.82
C ARG A 52 10.69 -11.35 6.13
N LEU A 53 9.62 -11.47 6.90
CA LEU A 53 8.91 -12.70 7.19
C LEU A 53 7.48 -12.53 6.69
N SER A 54 7.03 -13.44 5.85
CA SER A 54 5.71 -13.43 5.24
C SER A 54 5.06 -14.80 5.33
N ARG A 55 3.74 -14.85 5.39
CA ARG A 55 2.98 -16.10 5.39
C ARG A 55 2.26 -16.26 4.06
N THR A 56 2.44 -17.42 3.43
CA THR A 56 1.59 -17.89 2.33
C THR A 56 0.53 -18.85 2.88
N GLU A 57 -0.43 -19.25 2.04
CA GLU A 57 -1.40 -20.29 2.41
C GLU A 57 -0.72 -21.64 2.71
N ALA A 58 0.48 -21.87 2.16
CA ALA A 58 1.17 -23.14 2.26
C ALA A 58 2.22 -23.18 3.38
N ASN A 59 2.97 -22.10 3.61
CA ASN A 59 4.10 -22.06 4.55
C ASN A 59 4.40 -20.63 5.04
N LEU A 60 5.20 -20.55 6.10
CA LEU A 60 5.90 -19.34 6.50
C LEU A 60 7.18 -19.21 5.66
N GLU A 61 7.50 -18.01 5.20
CA GLU A 61 8.62 -17.72 4.28
C GLU A 61 9.41 -16.51 4.75
N TYR A 62 10.72 -16.49 4.49
CA TYR A 62 11.58 -15.35 4.81
C TYR A 62 12.48 -14.95 3.65
N SER A 63 12.88 -13.67 3.63
CA SER A 63 13.91 -13.15 2.74
C SER A 63 14.78 -12.13 3.44
N VAL A 64 15.99 -11.93 2.92
CA VAL A 64 16.95 -10.94 3.45
C VAL A 64 17.52 -10.12 2.31
N ALA A 65 17.50 -8.80 2.48
CA ALA A 65 18.18 -7.86 1.60
C ALA A 65 19.32 -7.13 2.32
N PHE A 66 20.44 -6.94 1.63
CA PHE A 66 21.52 -6.05 2.04
C PHE A 66 21.61 -4.88 1.08
N ARG A 67 21.41 -3.65 1.59
CA ARG A 67 21.38 -2.41 0.78
C ARG A 67 20.45 -2.55 -0.43
N ASP A 68 19.22 -2.99 -0.17
CA ASP A 68 18.15 -3.22 -1.15
C ASP A 68 18.45 -4.30 -2.21
N LYS A 69 19.53 -5.06 -2.03
CA LYS A 69 19.86 -6.21 -2.89
C LYS A 69 19.49 -7.50 -2.17
N PRO A 70 18.69 -8.39 -2.78
CA PRO A 70 18.41 -9.69 -2.18
C PRO A 70 19.72 -10.46 -2.01
N VAL A 71 19.98 -10.91 -0.78
CA VAL A 71 21.12 -11.78 -0.44
C VAL A 71 20.67 -13.14 0.03
N ILE A 72 19.44 -13.24 0.53
CA ILE A 72 18.72 -14.49 0.74
C ILE A 72 17.37 -14.34 0.05
N GLU A 73 17.16 -15.13 -0.99
CA GLU A 73 15.88 -15.22 -1.70
C GLU A 73 14.81 -15.86 -0.82
N THR A 74 13.54 -15.67 -1.19
CA THR A 74 12.40 -16.23 -0.46
C THR A 74 12.57 -17.71 -0.18
N SER A 75 12.58 -18.07 1.10
CA SER A 75 12.89 -19.41 1.58
C SER A 75 11.89 -19.84 2.66
N ALA A 76 11.49 -21.11 2.66
CA ALA A 76 10.54 -21.63 3.64
C ALA A 76 11.14 -21.66 5.06
N LEU A 77 10.32 -21.31 6.05
CA LEU A 77 10.62 -21.36 7.48
C LEU A 77 9.59 -22.25 8.17
N GLY A 78 10.05 -23.16 9.03
CA GLY A 78 9.13 -24.07 9.72
C GLY A 78 9.79 -24.89 10.81
N ILE A 79 8.96 -25.34 11.75
CA ILE A 79 9.34 -26.25 12.82
C ILE A 79 8.25 -27.33 12.90
N ILE A 80 8.67 -28.58 13.11
CA ILE A 80 7.77 -29.72 13.32
C ILE A 80 7.79 -30.06 14.82
N VAL A 81 6.63 -30.07 15.47
CA VAL A 81 6.45 -30.40 16.89
C VAL A 81 5.34 -31.43 17.00
N ASP A 82 5.59 -32.57 17.67
CA ASP A 82 4.61 -33.65 17.82
C ASP A 82 3.96 -34.12 16.51
N LYS A 83 4.75 -34.12 15.43
CA LYS A 83 4.33 -34.41 14.03
C LYS A 83 3.46 -33.32 13.38
N GLU A 84 3.15 -32.24 14.09
CA GLU A 84 2.47 -31.07 13.55
C GLU A 84 3.47 -30.06 12.96
N ASN A 85 3.15 -29.52 11.78
CA ASN A 85 3.98 -28.52 11.12
C ASN A 85 3.48 -27.10 11.40
N LEU A 86 4.21 -26.38 12.27
CA LEU A 86 3.84 -25.04 12.70
C LEU A 86 3.99 -23.97 11.60
N SER A 87 4.66 -24.28 10.48
CA SER A 87 4.73 -23.35 9.34
C SER A 87 3.38 -23.11 8.67
N ARG A 88 2.45 -24.06 8.79
CA ARG A 88 1.14 -24.04 8.12
C ARG A 88 0.03 -23.35 8.92
N GLY A 89 0.28 -23.09 10.20
CA GLY A 89 -0.77 -22.69 11.14
C GLY A 89 -1.41 -23.90 11.80
N VAL A 90 -1.93 -23.66 13.00
CA VAL A 90 -2.65 -24.63 13.84
C VAL A 90 -4.14 -24.31 13.83
#